data_AF-A0A5Q6RY27-F1
#
_entry.id   AF-A0A5Q6RY27-F1
#
_cell.length_a   1.000
_cell.length_b   1.000
_cell.length_c   1.000
_cell.angle_alpha   90.00
_cell.angle_beta   90.00
_cell.angle_gamma   90.00
#
_symmetry.space_group_name_H-M   'P 1'
#
loop_
_entity.id
_entity.type
_entity.pdbx_description
1 polymer ?
#
loop_
_entity_poly.entity_id
_entity_poly.type
_entity_poly.pdbx_seq_one_letter_code
_entity_poly.pdbx_strand_id
1 'polypeptide(L)'
;MSSQGTLRRASVRVTGGLKDLPRNAAWLVSKAAKIEHVPDAATHAVSESKNGAVDQFRRVTAAVEDKMPGTDSVETRLARAHAAVEHARSEEQDALAHAQEAKQRADEAAAVEKEARERMRAAQKEAHDDVERRVKEARRRADEMVEAERRDADQENQARLERVRESADRDVERARAQADASARDAQQRIDAAHAAMSEARQLADEATEAADDAAHKAREEADRLVAKAEKQAGEADQTRDRASKAREAVVKSTARAVRAEQTQEIPTSLPRRSKAELVDLAVSLGIDDTSQKTKTQLVNAIRRASRTRS
;
A
#
# COMPACT_ATOMS: atom_id res chain seq x y z
N MET A 1 5.32 10.92 -7.87
CA MET A 1 6.51 11.22 -7.05
C MET A 1 7.31 9.93 -6.96
N SER A 2 8.04 9.49 -7.99
CA SER A 2 8.94 10.18 -8.94
C SER A 2 10.31 10.51 -8.32
N SER A 3 11.35 9.93 -8.93
CA SER A 3 12.75 10.37 -8.90
C SER A 3 13.52 10.27 -7.56
N GLN A 4 14.37 9.24 -7.44
CA GLN A 4 15.82 9.45 -7.61
C GLN A 4 16.53 8.12 -7.89
N GLY A 5 17.03 7.96 -9.13
CA GLY A 5 17.76 6.76 -9.56
C GLY A 5 19.26 6.99 -9.60
N THR A 6 20.01 6.07 -8.97
CA THR A 6 21.34 5.59 -9.39
C THR A 6 22.36 6.62 -9.91
N LEU A 7 23.18 7.15 -8.99
CA LEU A 7 24.55 7.57 -9.32
C LEU A 7 25.49 6.35 -9.33
N ARG A 8 25.99 5.96 -10.52
CA ARG A 8 27.32 5.34 -10.68
C ARG A 8 27.78 5.42 -12.15
N ARG A 9 28.80 6.24 -12.41
CA ARG A 9 29.47 6.35 -13.71
C ARG A 9 30.34 5.11 -13.97
N ALA A 10 30.44 4.68 -15.22
CA ALA A 10 31.21 3.50 -15.60
C ALA A 10 32.73 3.77 -15.60
N SER A 11 33.52 2.84 -15.03
CA SER A 11 34.99 2.86 -15.11
C SER A 11 35.62 1.49 -14.77
N VAL A 12 35.65 0.57 -15.74
CA VAL A 12 36.57 -0.60 -15.75
C VAL A 12 37.16 -0.74 -17.15
N ARG A 13 38.39 -1.23 -17.26
CA ARG A 13 39.15 -1.33 -18.50
C ARG A 13 38.93 -2.64 -19.25
N VAL A 14 39.17 -2.54 -20.55
CA VAL A 14 39.61 -3.59 -21.49
C VAL A 14 40.41 -4.73 -20.82
N THR A 15 39.88 -5.94 -20.88
CA THR A 15 40.63 -7.21 -20.99
C THR A 15 39.80 -8.22 -21.80
N GLY A 16 40.45 -8.96 -22.70
CA GLY A 16 39.79 -9.82 -23.69
C GLY A 16 39.39 -9.07 -24.98
N GLY A 17 39.47 -9.67 -26.17
CA GLY A 17 39.90 -11.06 -26.41
C GLY A 17 39.71 -11.54 -27.85
N LEU A 18 40.27 -10.83 -28.83
CA LEU A 18 40.45 -11.29 -30.22
C LEU A 18 39.19 -11.78 -30.99
N LYS A 19 37.97 -11.37 -30.60
CA LYS A 19 36.72 -11.94 -31.14
C LYS A 19 35.84 -11.01 -31.98
N ASP A 20 36.18 -9.74 -32.11
CA ASP A 20 35.59 -8.81 -33.08
C ASP A 20 36.65 -8.34 -34.08
N LEU A 21 36.79 -9.09 -35.18
CA LEU A 21 37.47 -8.63 -36.39
C LEU A 21 36.39 -8.40 -37.47
N PRO A 22 36.16 -7.14 -37.92
CA PRO A 22 35.20 -6.87 -38.98
C PRO A 22 35.63 -7.56 -40.27
N ARG A 23 34.64 -8.00 -41.06
CA ARG A 23 34.76 -8.97 -42.18
C ARG A 23 35.70 -8.59 -43.33
N ASN A 24 36.33 -7.42 -43.30
CA ASN A 24 37.29 -6.92 -44.30
C ASN A 24 38.77 -7.25 -43.97
N ALA A 25 39.08 -7.75 -42.77
CA ALA A 25 40.47 -8.05 -42.37
C ALA A 25 41.18 -9.08 -43.27
N ALA A 26 40.42 -9.95 -43.96
CA ALA A 26 40.94 -10.97 -44.87
C ALA A 26 41.79 -10.41 -46.03
N TRP A 27 41.57 -9.15 -46.45
CA TRP A 27 42.33 -8.54 -47.53
C TRP A 27 43.77 -8.15 -47.12
N LEU A 28 44.00 -7.80 -45.85
CA LEU A 28 45.31 -7.35 -45.37
C LEU A 28 46.30 -8.50 -45.16
N VAL A 29 45.83 -9.70 -44.79
CA VAL A 29 46.69 -10.90 -44.67
C VAL A 29 47.31 -11.29 -46.01
N SER A 30 46.62 -11.02 -47.13
CA SER A 30 47.12 -11.26 -48.49
C SER A 30 48.36 -10.43 -48.86
N LYS A 31 48.68 -9.37 -48.09
CA LYS A 31 49.79 -8.44 -48.39
C LYS A 31 51.06 -8.70 -47.55
N ALA A 32 51.05 -9.68 -46.65
CA ALA A 32 52.19 -10.00 -45.76
C ALA A 32 52.92 -11.32 -46.12
N ALA A 33 52.51 -12.01 -47.20
CA ALA A 33 53.12 -13.25 -47.68
C ALA A 33 53.99 -13.05 -48.95
N LYS A 34 54.46 -11.82 -49.20
CA LYS A 34 55.42 -11.45 -50.24
C LYS A 34 56.34 -10.38 -49.69
N ILE A 35 57.63 -10.42 -50.08
CA ILE A 35 58.74 -9.56 -49.59
C ILE A 35 59.11 -9.97 -48.15
N GLU A 36 60.36 -10.31 -47.78
CA GLU A 36 61.71 -10.17 -48.38
C GLU A 36 62.55 -11.46 -48.12
N HIS A 37 63.76 -11.73 -48.63
CA HIS A 37 64.89 -10.95 -49.21
C HIS A 37 65.51 -11.81 -50.39
N VAL A 38 66.13 -11.38 -51.50
CA VAL A 38 67.09 -10.29 -51.87
C VAL A 38 68.57 -10.62 -51.49
N PRO A 39 69.59 -10.55 -52.39
CA PRO A 39 69.60 -10.40 -53.88
C PRO A 39 70.64 -11.29 -54.64
N ASP A 40 70.78 -11.16 -55.98
CA ASP A 40 71.89 -10.43 -56.66
C ASP A 40 71.70 -10.36 -58.20
N ALA A 41 72.56 -9.65 -58.93
CA ALA A 41 72.33 -9.21 -60.32
C ALA A 41 73.06 -10.02 -61.42
N ALA A 42 72.37 -11.01 -62.00
CA ALA A 42 72.59 -11.61 -63.33
C ALA A 42 71.33 -12.43 -63.72
N THR A 43 70.89 -12.59 -64.97
CA THR A 43 71.40 -12.16 -66.29
C THR A 43 70.21 -11.96 -67.25
N HIS A 44 70.40 -11.26 -68.37
CA HIS A 44 69.44 -11.32 -69.49
C HIS A 44 69.44 -12.71 -70.15
N ALA A 45 68.42 -13.55 -69.87
CA ALA A 45 68.12 -14.78 -70.64
C ALA A 45 66.71 -15.33 -70.31
N VAL A 46 66.24 -16.30 -71.10
CA VAL A 46 65.08 -17.18 -70.83
C VAL A 46 63.70 -16.50 -70.73
N SER A 47 63.45 -15.49 -71.58
CA SER A 47 62.10 -15.16 -72.06
C SER A 47 61.95 -15.35 -73.59
N GLU A 48 62.84 -16.16 -74.19
CA GLU A 48 62.99 -16.34 -75.62
C GLU A 48 63.22 -17.83 -75.98
N SER A 49 62.15 -18.63 -76.05
CA SER A 49 62.28 -20.06 -76.46
C SER A 49 61.00 -20.74 -76.99
N LYS A 50 60.04 -19.98 -77.53
CA LYS A 50 58.85 -20.54 -78.23
C LYS A 50 58.49 -19.78 -79.51
N ASN A 51 59.48 -19.58 -80.38
CA ASN A 51 59.31 -19.24 -81.80
C ASN A 51 60.49 -19.69 -82.71
N GLY A 52 61.64 -20.09 -82.16
CA GLY A 52 62.84 -20.45 -82.94
C GLY A 52 62.84 -21.84 -83.62
N ALA A 53 61.85 -22.69 -83.38
CA ALA A 53 61.87 -24.10 -83.80
C ALA A 53 61.57 -24.35 -85.29
N VAL A 54 61.19 -23.33 -86.07
CA VAL A 54 60.76 -23.48 -87.47
C VAL A 54 61.76 -22.87 -88.47
N ASP A 55 62.48 -21.81 -88.11
CA ASP A 55 63.41 -21.12 -89.02
C ASP A 55 64.82 -21.75 -89.10
N GLN A 56 65.21 -22.57 -88.12
CA GLN A 56 66.54 -23.18 -88.10
C GLN A 56 66.73 -24.28 -89.18
N PHE A 57 65.64 -24.78 -89.78
CA PHE A 57 65.66 -25.77 -90.85
C PHE A 57 65.94 -25.21 -92.26
N ARG A 58 66.16 -23.89 -92.41
CA ARG A 58 66.27 -23.23 -93.73
C ARG A 58 67.68 -22.81 -94.18
N ARG A 59 68.75 -23.17 -93.46
CA ARG A 59 70.13 -22.77 -93.79
C ARG A 59 71.23 -23.84 -93.61
N VAL A 60 70.97 -25.12 -93.92
CA VAL A 60 72.02 -26.16 -94.04
C VAL A 60 71.83 -27.06 -95.27
N THR A 61 71.69 -26.47 -96.47
CA THR A 61 71.80 -27.19 -97.76
C THR A 61 72.46 -26.29 -98.81
N ALA A 62 73.76 -26.04 -98.64
CA ALA A 62 74.58 -25.25 -99.57
C ALA A 62 76.04 -25.75 -99.63
N ALA A 63 76.24 -27.07 -99.53
CA ALA A 63 77.57 -27.71 -99.58
C ALA A 63 77.51 -29.23 -99.89
N VAL A 64 76.91 -29.62 -101.01
CA VAL A 64 77.22 -30.91 -101.67
C VAL A 64 77.28 -30.66 -103.18
N GLU A 65 78.48 -30.51 -103.70
CA GLU A 65 78.73 -30.55 -105.15
C GLU A 65 78.76 -32.01 -105.64
N ASP A 66 78.35 -32.16 -106.90
CA ASP A 66 78.61 -33.27 -107.83
C ASP A 66 78.83 -34.70 -107.30
N LYS A 67 77.80 -35.54 -107.50
CA LYS A 67 78.01 -36.90 -108.00
C LYS A 67 77.02 -37.27 -109.12
N MET A 68 77.40 -36.96 -110.36
CA MET A 68 77.30 -37.84 -111.54
C MET A 68 76.16 -38.90 -111.57
N PRO A 69 75.09 -38.70 -112.36
CA PRO A 69 74.10 -39.75 -112.63
C PRO A 69 74.62 -40.75 -113.70
N GLY A 70 75.54 -41.65 -113.33
CA GLY A 70 76.18 -42.59 -114.25
C GLY A 70 76.55 -43.96 -113.65
N THR A 71 76.40 -45.02 -114.45
CA THR A 71 77.00 -46.36 -114.29
C THR A 71 76.78 -47.14 -112.98
N ASP A 72 75.68 -46.91 -112.27
CA ASP A 72 75.14 -47.84 -111.27
C ASP A 72 74.13 -48.79 -111.97
N SER A 73 74.34 -50.12 -111.90
CA SER A 73 73.51 -51.11 -112.63
C SER A 73 72.08 -51.19 -112.08
N VAL A 74 71.18 -51.84 -112.83
CA VAL A 74 69.78 -52.00 -112.40
C VAL A 74 69.69 -52.85 -111.13
N GLU A 75 70.55 -53.88 -110.99
CA GLU A 75 70.67 -54.69 -109.78
C GLU A 75 71.10 -53.85 -108.57
N THR A 76 72.08 -52.95 -108.70
CA THR A 76 72.49 -52.11 -107.55
C THR A 76 71.36 -51.20 -107.08
N ARG A 77 70.53 -50.70 -108.01
CA ARG A 77 69.35 -49.88 -107.67
C ARG A 77 68.25 -50.71 -107.03
N LEU A 78 67.97 -51.92 -107.55
CA LEU A 78 67.00 -52.85 -106.96
C LEU A 78 67.45 -53.31 -105.56
N ALA A 79 68.72 -53.66 -105.37
CA ALA A 79 69.28 -54.03 -104.08
C ALA A 79 69.19 -52.87 -103.06
N ARG A 80 69.49 -51.64 -103.48
CA ARG A 80 69.35 -50.43 -102.64
C ARG A 80 67.88 -50.13 -102.32
N ALA A 81 66.95 -50.38 -103.24
CA ALA A 81 65.52 -50.26 -103.00
C ALA A 81 64.99 -51.34 -102.04
N HIS A 82 65.40 -52.60 -102.19
CA HIS A 82 65.05 -53.68 -101.26
C HIS A 82 65.61 -53.41 -99.85
N ALA A 83 66.87 -52.97 -99.74
CA ALA A 83 67.45 -52.57 -98.46
C ALA A 83 66.68 -51.41 -97.81
N ALA A 84 66.24 -50.42 -98.59
CA ALA A 84 65.40 -49.33 -98.08
C ALA A 84 64.00 -49.79 -97.64
N VAL A 85 63.39 -50.76 -98.35
CA VAL A 85 62.09 -51.35 -97.97
C VAL A 85 62.21 -52.20 -96.69
N GLU A 86 63.23 -53.02 -96.54
CA GLU A 86 63.41 -53.80 -95.31
C GLU A 86 63.83 -52.93 -94.11
N HIS A 87 64.62 -51.87 -94.33
CA HIS A 87 64.87 -50.86 -93.29
C HIS A 87 63.59 -50.15 -92.87
N ALA A 88 62.76 -49.70 -93.83
CA ALA A 88 61.47 -49.08 -93.53
C ALA A 88 60.50 -50.03 -92.80
N ARG A 89 60.54 -51.34 -93.11
CA ARG A 89 59.79 -52.38 -92.36
C ARG A 89 60.30 -52.61 -90.96
N SER A 90 61.60 -52.47 -90.70
CA SER A 90 62.16 -52.52 -89.34
C SER A 90 61.66 -51.31 -88.54
N GLU A 91 61.84 -50.10 -89.09
CA GLU A 91 61.37 -48.85 -88.46
C GLU A 91 59.85 -48.86 -88.22
N GLU A 92 59.05 -49.44 -89.13
CA GLU A 92 57.61 -49.64 -88.93
C GLU A 92 57.32 -50.62 -87.76
N GLN A 93 58.05 -51.73 -87.67
CA GLN A 93 57.90 -52.69 -86.56
C GLN A 93 58.33 -52.11 -85.21
N ASP A 94 59.45 -51.37 -85.17
CA ASP A 94 59.96 -50.71 -83.96
C ASP A 94 59.01 -49.57 -83.53
N ALA A 95 58.48 -48.79 -84.47
CA ALA A 95 57.45 -47.79 -84.19
C ALA A 95 56.12 -48.42 -83.69
N LEU A 96 55.71 -49.56 -84.24
CA LEU A 96 54.54 -50.30 -83.76
C LEU A 96 54.77 -50.92 -82.38
N ALA A 97 55.98 -51.38 -82.07
CA ALA A 97 56.34 -51.88 -80.75
C ALA A 97 56.28 -50.75 -79.70
N HIS A 98 56.91 -49.60 -79.97
CA HIS A 98 56.82 -48.43 -79.09
C HIS A 98 55.41 -47.87 -78.97
N ALA A 99 54.58 -47.93 -80.03
CA ALA A 99 53.17 -47.56 -79.94
C ALA A 99 52.36 -48.52 -79.03
N GLN A 100 52.70 -49.81 -79.02
CA GLN A 100 52.10 -50.79 -78.10
C GLN A 100 52.56 -50.57 -76.65
N GLU A 101 53.85 -50.32 -76.41
CA GLU A 101 54.37 -49.96 -75.08
C GLU A 101 53.72 -48.67 -74.55
N ALA A 102 53.63 -47.64 -75.39
CA ALA A 102 53.02 -46.35 -75.03
C ALA A 102 51.53 -46.53 -74.70
N LYS A 103 50.82 -47.38 -75.45
CA LYS A 103 49.43 -47.74 -75.14
C LYS A 103 49.33 -48.47 -73.79
N GLN A 104 50.15 -49.50 -73.55
CA GLN A 104 50.13 -50.25 -72.29
C GLN A 104 50.35 -49.34 -71.08
N ARG A 105 51.36 -48.46 -71.14
CA ARG A 105 51.62 -47.47 -70.08
C ARG A 105 50.49 -46.45 -69.91
N ALA A 106 49.77 -46.11 -70.99
CA ALA A 106 48.59 -45.23 -70.91
C ALA A 106 47.37 -45.93 -70.28
N ASP A 107 47.13 -47.20 -70.63
CA ASP A 107 46.07 -48.03 -70.05
C ASP A 107 46.35 -48.29 -68.54
N GLU A 108 47.60 -48.56 -68.16
CA GLU A 108 48.07 -48.64 -66.77
C GLU A 108 47.86 -47.33 -66.00
N ALA A 109 48.29 -46.19 -66.57
CA ALA A 109 48.12 -44.89 -65.95
C ALA A 109 46.63 -44.53 -65.76
N ALA A 110 45.76 -44.88 -66.71
CA ALA A 110 44.32 -44.69 -66.61
C ALA A 110 43.69 -45.58 -65.52
N ALA A 111 44.18 -46.82 -65.35
CA ALA A 111 43.75 -47.70 -64.27
C ALA A 111 44.15 -47.15 -62.88
N VAL A 112 45.39 -46.68 -62.72
CA VAL A 112 45.88 -46.04 -61.48
C VAL A 112 45.12 -44.74 -61.19
N GLU A 113 44.83 -43.91 -62.21
CA GLU A 113 44.05 -42.69 -62.00
C GLU A 113 42.61 -43.02 -61.55
N LYS A 114 41.96 -44.02 -62.15
CA LYS A 114 40.64 -44.49 -61.74
C LYS A 114 40.64 -44.95 -60.29
N GLU A 115 41.59 -45.79 -59.89
CA GLU A 115 41.72 -46.29 -58.52
C GLU A 115 41.98 -45.15 -57.52
N ALA A 116 42.83 -44.19 -57.86
CA ALA A 116 43.09 -43.00 -57.05
C ALA A 116 41.84 -42.12 -56.89
N ARG A 117 41.04 -41.93 -57.96
CA ARG A 117 39.75 -41.23 -57.92
C ARG A 117 38.72 -41.96 -57.05
N GLU A 118 38.70 -43.29 -57.09
CA GLU A 118 37.81 -44.12 -56.25
C GLU A 118 38.22 -44.07 -54.77
N ARG A 119 39.52 -44.20 -54.45
CA ARG A 119 40.05 -43.97 -53.10
C ARG A 119 39.76 -42.55 -52.57
N MET A 120 39.91 -41.53 -53.42
CA MET A 120 39.59 -40.15 -53.04
C MET A 120 38.10 -39.96 -52.71
N ARG A 121 37.20 -40.56 -53.49
CA ARG A 121 35.74 -40.54 -53.22
C ARG A 121 35.39 -41.27 -51.92
N ALA A 122 36.02 -42.42 -51.65
CA ALA A 122 35.82 -43.14 -50.40
C ALA A 122 36.26 -42.30 -49.18
N ALA A 123 37.46 -41.72 -49.23
CA ALA A 123 37.97 -40.86 -48.16
C ALA A 123 37.15 -39.57 -47.97
N GLN A 124 36.67 -38.95 -49.05
CA GLN A 124 35.74 -37.81 -48.97
C GLN A 124 34.42 -38.18 -48.31
N LYS A 125 33.88 -39.37 -48.60
CA LYS A 125 32.66 -39.86 -47.95
C LYS A 125 32.90 -40.15 -46.47
N GLU A 126 33.96 -40.87 -46.11
CA GLU A 126 34.29 -41.17 -44.71
C GLU A 126 34.48 -39.90 -43.88
N ALA A 127 35.17 -38.88 -44.42
CA ALA A 127 35.32 -37.58 -43.78
C ALA A 127 33.99 -36.84 -43.61
N HIS A 128 33.06 -36.97 -44.56
CA HIS A 128 31.70 -36.42 -44.45
C HIS A 128 30.88 -37.14 -43.38
N ASP A 129 30.85 -38.48 -43.42
CA ASP A 129 30.14 -39.35 -42.48
C ASP A 129 30.64 -39.12 -41.02
N ASP A 130 31.94 -38.87 -40.81
CA ASP A 130 32.50 -38.49 -39.49
C ASP A 130 32.12 -37.07 -39.05
N VAL A 131 32.11 -36.09 -39.97
CA VAL A 131 31.63 -34.72 -39.65
C VAL A 131 30.15 -34.73 -39.28
N GLU A 132 29.30 -35.46 -40.00
CA GLU A 132 27.88 -35.61 -39.65
C GLU A 132 27.69 -36.25 -38.27
N ARG A 133 28.43 -37.34 -37.98
CA ARG A 133 28.44 -38.00 -36.67
C ARG A 133 28.81 -37.01 -35.55
N ARG A 134 29.92 -36.29 -35.69
CA ARG A 134 30.38 -35.31 -34.69
C ARG A 134 29.37 -34.17 -34.50
N VAL A 135 28.76 -33.67 -35.57
CA VAL A 135 27.72 -32.63 -35.50
C VAL A 135 26.47 -33.15 -34.80
N LYS A 136 26.04 -34.39 -35.07
CA LYS A 136 24.90 -35.03 -34.40
C LYS A 136 25.15 -35.23 -32.90
N GLU A 137 26.34 -35.67 -32.51
CA GLU A 137 26.75 -35.82 -31.11
C GLU A 137 26.97 -34.49 -30.38
N ALA A 138 27.40 -33.44 -31.09
CA ALA A 138 27.53 -32.10 -30.53
C ALA A 138 26.15 -31.46 -30.28
N ARG A 139 25.21 -31.61 -31.23
CA ARG A 139 23.82 -31.20 -31.06
C ARG A 139 23.17 -31.93 -29.89
N ARG A 140 23.19 -33.26 -29.87
CA ARG A 140 22.58 -34.05 -28.79
C ARG A 140 23.08 -33.62 -27.40
N ARG A 141 24.39 -33.37 -27.24
CA ARG A 141 24.95 -32.87 -25.97
C ARG A 141 24.51 -31.44 -25.62
N ALA A 142 24.40 -30.55 -26.61
CA ALA A 142 23.87 -29.21 -26.38
C ALA A 142 22.38 -29.25 -25.99
N ASP A 143 21.59 -30.10 -26.64
CA ASP A 143 20.17 -30.32 -26.34
C ASP A 143 20.00 -30.94 -24.93
N GLU A 144 20.82 -31.95 -24.59
CA GLU A 144 20.91 -32.57 -23.25
C GLU A 144 21.24 -31.52 -22.16
N MET A 145 22.18 -30.60 -22.41
CA MET A 145 22.54 -29.52 -21.48
C MET A 145 21.43 -28.48 -21.33
N VAL A 146 20.79 -28.05 -22.42
CA VAL A 146 19.68 -27.08 -22.38
C VAL A 146 18.47 -27.66 -21.63
N GLU A 147 18.19 -28.95 -21.82
CA GLU A 147 17.11 -29.64 -21.10
C GLU A 147 17.44 -29.93 -19.63
N ALA A 148 18.71 -30.00 -19.23
CA ALA A 148 19.09 -30.02 -17.82
C ALA A 148 18.89 -28.64 -17.17
N GLU A 149 19.48 -27.60 -17.75
CA GLU A 149 19.36 -26.19 -17.30
C GLU A 149 17.89 -25.76 -17.14
N ARG A 150 17.02 -26.16 -18.09
CA ARG A 150 15.57 -25.92 -18.01
C ARG A 150 14.92 -26.55 -16.78
N ARG A 151 15.22 -27.83 -16.49
CA ARG A 151 14.64 -28.52 -15.32
C ARG A 151 15.15 -27.94 -14.01
N ASP A 152 16.40 -27.52 -13.96
CA ASP A 152 16.98 -26.94 -12.74
C ASP A 152 16.40 -25.54 -12.50
N ALA A 153 16.27 -24.72 -13.55
CA ALA A 153 15.56 -23.44 -13.48
C ALA A 153 14.07 -23.59 -13.13
N ASP A 154 13.38 -24.61 -13.65
CA ASP A 154 11.98 -24.89 -13.31
C ASP A 154 11.84 -25.33 -11.84
N GLN A 155 12.76 -26.16 -11.33
CA GLN A 155 12.81 -26.54 -9.90
C GLN A 155 13.09 -25.34 -9.00
N GLU A 156 14.04 -24.46 -9.34
CA GLU A 156 14.30 -23.24 -8.58
C GLU A 156 13.08 -22.31 -8.56
N ASN A 157 12.38 -22.18 -9.68
CA ASN A 157 11.16 -21.38 -9.78
C ASN A 157 10.00 -21.99 -8.99
N GLN A 158 9.81 -23.32 -9.02
CA GLN A 158 8.81 -24.02 -8.21
C GLN A 158 9.09 -23.83 -6.72
N ALA A 159 10.31 -24.10 -6.26
CA ALA A 159 10.71 -23.91 -4.87
C ALA A 159 10.62 -22.42 -4.42
N ARG A 160 10.79 -21.47 -5.35
CA ARG A 160 10.55 -20.04 -5.09
C ARG A 160 9.07 -19.70 -4.94
N LEU A 161 8.20 -20.28 -5.77
CA LEU A 161 6.74 -20.11 -5.67
C LEU A 161 6.20 -20.75 -4.38
N GLU A 162 6.72 -21.90 -3.97
CA GLU A 162 6.38 -22.57 -2.72
C GLU A 162 6.76 -21.71 -1.50
N ARG A 163 8.00 -21.22 -1.42
CA ARG A 163 8.41 -20.28 -0.35
C ARG A 163 7.54 -19.01 -0.28
N VAL A 164 7.03 -18.52 -1.41
CA VAL A 164 6.11 -17.37 -1.45
C VAL A 164 4.72 -17.75 -0.94
N ARG A 165 4.18 -18.93 -1.30
CA ARG A 165 2.92 -19.47 -0.76
C ARG A 165 3.01 -19.65 0.75
N GLU A 166 4.03 -20.37 1.22
CA GLU A 166 4.29 -20.58 2.66
C GLU A 166 4.39 -19.28 3.45
N SER A 167 4.94 -18.20 2.86
CA SER A 167 4.96 -16.89 3.51
C SER A 167 3.56 -16.28 3.57
N ALA A 168 2.83 -16.27 2.45
CA ALA A 168 1.48 -15.71 2.36
C ALA A 168 0.51 -16.45 3.30
N ASP A 169 0.57 -17.78 3.37
CA ASP A 169 -0.27 -18.59 4.24
C ASP A 169 -0.02 -18.26 5.72
N ARG A 170 1.26 -18.19 6.15
CA ARG A 170 1.63 -17.77 7.52
C ARG A 170 1.23 -16.33 7.86
N ASP A 171 1.22 -15.43 6.88
CA ASP A 171 0.76 -14.05 7.07
C ASP A 171 -0.78 -13.97 7.15
N VAL A 172 -1.51 -14.80 6.38
CA VAL A 172 -2.97 -14.98 6.49
C VAL A 172 -3.37 -15.61 7.82
N GLU A 173 -2.66 -16.63 8.30
CA GLU A 173 -2.87 -17.23 9.62
C GLU A 173 -2.64 -16.20 10.75
N ARG A 174 -1.57 -15.41 10.67
CA ARG A 174 -1.30 -14.34 11.64
C ARG A 174 -2.41 -13.28 11.65
N ALA A 175 -2.87 -12.86 10.47
CA ALA A 175 -3.95 -11.89 10.33
C ALA A 175 -5.28 -12.42 10.90
N ARG A 176 -5.60 -13.71 10.66
CA ARG A 176 -6.77 -14.38 11.25
C ARG A 176 -6.67 -14.47 12.78
N ALA A 177 -5.53 -14.93 13.31
CA ALA A 177 -5.32 -15.02 14.75
C ALA A 177 -5.41 -13.65 15.46
N GLN A 178 -4.93 -12.58 14.80
CA GLN A 178 -5.08 -11.21 15.29
C GLN A 178 -6.56 -10.76 15.27
N ALA A 179 -7.29 -11.03 14.19
CA ALA A 179 -8.71 -10.70 14.08
C ALA A 179 -9.56 -11.43 15.14
N ASP A 180 -9.31 -12.73 15.35
CA ASP A 180 -9.96 -13.53 16.40
C ASP A 180 -9.65 -13.00 17.81
N ALA A 181 -8.42 -12.57 18.07
CA ALA A 181 -8.04 -11.96 19.35
C ALA A 181 -8.77 -10.63 19.57
N SER A 182 -8.82 -9.75 18.56
CA SER A 182 -9.58 -8.49 18.64
C SER A 182 -11.10 -8.70 18.77
N ALA A 183 -11.67 -9.73 18.13
CA ALA A 183 -13.08 -10.08 18.29
C ALA A 183 -13.40 -10.54 19.72
N ARG A 184 -12.50 -11.33 20.36
CA ARG A 184 -12.65 -11.76 21.75
C ARG A 184 -12.53 -10.60 22.74
N ASP A 185 -11.58 -9.70 22.56
CA ASP A 185 -11.44 -8.47 23.36
C ASP A 185 -12.68 -7.56 23.21
N ALA A 186 -13.19 -7.40 21.99
CA ALA A 186 -14.42 -6.64 21.75
C ALA A 186 -15.64 -7.26 22.46
N GLN A 187 -15.81 -8.59 22.39
CA GLN A 187 -16.90 -9.28 23.10
C GLN A 187 -16.77 -9.13 24.61
N GLN A 188 -15.58 -9.33 25.19
CA GLN A 188 -15.36 -9.18 26.63
C GLN A 188 -15.67 -7.75 27.13
N ARG A 189 -15.40 -6.72 26.32
CA ARG A 189 -15.78 -5.33 26.63
C ARG A 189 -17.29 -5.11 26.55
N ILE A 190 -17.98 -5.74 25.60
CA ILE A 190 -19.45 -5.70 25.48
C ILE A 190 -20.09 -6.38 26.69
N ASP A 191 -19.62 -7.56 27.08
CA ASP A 191 -20.11 -8.32 28.23
C ASP A 191 -19.90 -7.54 29.54
N ALA A 192 -18.71 -6.94 29.73
CA ALA A 192 -18.41 -6.09 30.88
C ALA A 192 -19.27 -4.81 30.91
N ALA A 193 -19.54 -4.18 29.75
CA ALA A 193 -20.44 -3.04 29.66
C ALA A 193 -21.89 -3.42 29.99
N HIS A 194 -22.35 -4.61 29.58
CA HIS A 194 -23.66 -5.14 29.97
C HIS A 194 -23.76 -5.41 31.48
N ALA A 195 -22.72 -5.97 32.10
CA ALA A 195 -22.67 -6.15 33.55
C ALA A 195 -22.75 -4.81 34.30
N ALA A 196 -21.92 -3.83 33.92
CA ALA A 196 -21.94 -2.50 34.52
C ALA A 196 -23.28 -1.75 34.30
N MET A 197 -23.93 -1.93 33.14
CA MET A 197 -25.28 -1.40 32.90
C MET A 197 -26.38 -2.10 33.72
N SER A 198 -26.18 -3.35 34.13
CA SER A 198 -27.07 -4.06 35.04
C SER A 198 -26.92 -3.56 36.48
N GLU A 199 -25.68 -3.46 36.96
CA GLU A 199 -25.33 -2.92 38.28
C GLU A 199 -25.80 -1.47 38.44
N ALA A 200 -25.57 -0.60 37.43
CA ALA A 200 -26.03 0.78 37.46
C ALA A 200 -27.57 0.94 37.45
N ARG A 201 -28.31 -0.07 36.98
CA ARG A 201 -29.78 -0.10 37.12
C ARG A 201 -30.19 -0.51 38.52
N GLN A 202 -29.61 -1.57 39.07
CA GLN A 202 -29.87 -2.02 40.44
C GLN A 202 -29.62 -0.89 41.45
N LEU A 203 -28.49 -0.19 41.33
CA LEU A 203 -28.18 0.98 42.16
C LEU A 203 -29.13 2.16 41.97
N ALA A 204 -29.71 2.34 40.77
CA ALA A 204 -30.72 3.38 40.51
C ALA A 204 -32.11 3.00 41.05
N ASP A 205 -32.48 1.72 40.99
CA ASP A 205 -33.70 1.17 41.57
C ASP A 205 -33.64 1.26 43.11
N GLU A 206 -32.53 0.82 43.73
CA GLU A 206 -32.24 0.96 45.17
C GLU A 206 -32.26 2.42 45.63
N ALA A 207 -31.65 3.34 44.87
CA ALA A 207 -31.67 4.77 45.18
C ALA A 207 -33.07 5.39 45.05
N THR A 208 -33.91 4.86 44.17
CA THR A 208 -35.31 5.29 44.01
C THR A 208 -36.16 4.78 45.17
N GLU A 209 -36.03 3.50 45.54
CA GLU A 209 -36.71 2.92 46.71
C GLU A 209 -36.33 3.68 47.99
N ALA A 210 -35.04 3.94 48.21
CA ALA A 210 -34.58 4.72 49.37
C ALA A 210 -35.08 6.17 49.39
N ALA A 211 -35.29 6.80 48.21
CA ALA A 211 -35.84 8.15 48.10
C ALA A 211 -37.35 8.19 48.39
N ASP A 212 -38.12 7.24 47.87
CA ASP A 212 -39.55 7.12 48.17
C ASP A 212 -39.78 6.77 49.65
N ASP A 213 -38.99 5.86 50.20
CA ASP A 213 -39.05 5.45 51.61
C ASP A 213 -38.69 6.61 52.58
N ALA A 214 -37.76 7.49 52.18
CA ALA A 214 -37.48 8.75 52.87
C ALA A 214 -38.63 9.78 52.72
N ALA A 215 -39.23 9.90 51.52
CA ALA A 215 -40.36 10.78 51.27
C ALA A 215 -41.62 10.35 52.04
N HIS A 216 -41.86 9.04 52.19
CA HIS A 216 -42.93 8.49 53.02
C HIS A 216 -42.74 8.84 54.50
N LYS A 217 -41.55 8.63 55.06
CA LYS A 217 -41.22 9.00 56.45
C LYS A 217 -41.38 10.50 56.70
N ALA A 218 -40.93 11.34 55.77
CA ALA A 218 -41.09 12.79 55.86
C ALA A 218 -42.57 13.23 55.83
N ARG A 219 -43.43 12.54 55.07
CA ARG A 219 -44.89 12.77 55.10
C ARG A 219 -45.51 12.35 56.43
N GLU A 220 -45.18 11.17 56.94
CA GLU A 220 -45.67 10.75 58.27
C GLU A 220 -45.26 11.72 59.38
N GLU A 221 -44.04 12.25 59.36
CA GLU A 221 -43.61 13.26 60.33
C GLU A 221 -44.34 14.59 60.14
N ALA A 222 -44.58 15.04 58.91
CA ALA A 222 -45.40 16.22 58.62
C ALA A 222 -46.84 16.05 59.13
N ASP A 223 -47.48 14.91 58.85
CA ASP A 223 -48.86 14.61 59.30
C ASP A 223 -48.95 14.55 60.84
N ARG A 224 -47.95 13.94 61.51
CA ARG A 224 -47.84 13.95 62.98
C ARG A 224 -47.67 15.37 63.54
N LEU A 225 -46.92 16.24 62.86
CA LEU A 225 -46.74 17.64 63.25
C LEU A 225 -48.02 18.47 63.03
N VAL A 226 -48.74 18.25 61.93
CA VAL A 226 -50.05 18.87 61.65
C VAL A 226 -51.06 18.46 62.71
N ALA A 227 -51.25 17.17 62.96
CA ALA A 227 -52.20 16.67 63.97
C ALA A 227 -51.86 17.18 65.40
N LYS A 228 -50.57 17.36 65.71
CA LYS A 228 -50.12 17.98 66.96
C LYS A 228 -50.47 19.48 67.00
N ALA A 229 -50.28 20.21 65.91
CA ALA A 229 -50.61 21.63 65.81
C ALA A 229 -52.13 21.87 65.88
N GLU A 230 -52.93 21.04 65.20
CA GLU A 230 -54.40 21.07 65.29
C GLU A 230 -54.90 20.81 66.72
N LYS A 231 -54.33 19.80 67.40
CA LYS A 231 -54.63 19.53 68.81
C LYS A 231 -54.28 20.72 69.70
N GLN A 232 -53.10 21.33 69.52
CA GLN A 232 -52.69 22.50 70.29
C GLN A 232 -53.56 23.74 70.00
N ALA A 233 -54.01 23.93 68.76
CA ALA A 233 -54.97 24.96 68.39
C ALA A 233 -56.32 24.72 69.07
N GLY A 234 -56.84 23.48 69.05
CA GLY A 234 -58.08 23.11 69.74
C GLY A 234 -58.00 23.25 71.26
N GLU A 235 -56.85 22.96 71.88
CA GLU A 235 -56.61 23.21 73.32
C GLU A 235 -56.53 24.72 73.63
N ALA A 236 -55.92 25.51 72.74
CA ALA A 236 -55.86 26.97 72.86
C ALA A 236 -57.24 27.61 72.70
N ASP A 237 -58.04 27.21 71.71
CA ASP A 237 -59.40 27.70 71.52
C ASP A 237 -60.32 27.24 72.66
N GLN A 238 -60.24 26.00 73.16
CA GLN A 238 -60.94 25.61 74.40
C GLN A 238 -60.55 26.47 75.60
N THR A 239 -59.27 26.85 75.71
CA THR A 239 -58.78 27.71 76.79
C THR A 239 -59.31 29.14 76.64
N ARG A 240 -59.32 29.67 75.41
CA ARG A 240 -59.95 30.94 75.04
C ARG A 240 -61.45 30.94 75.33
N ASP A 241 -62.14 29.84 75.06
CA ASP A 241 -63.57 29.66 75.30
C ASP A 241 -63.88 29.61 76.81
N ARG A 242 -63.05 28.90 77.59
CA ARG A 242 -63.12 28.90 79.07
C ARG A 242 -62.85 30.30 79.63
N ALA A 243 -61.83 31.00 79.13
CA ALA A 243 -61.53 32.37 79.52
C ALA A 243 -62.66 33.35 79.12
N SER A 244 -63.28 33.15 77.96
CA SER A 244 -64.44 33.93 77.50
C SER A 244 -65.66 33.70 78.40
N LYS A 245 -66.01 32.44 78.69
CA LYS A 245 -67.10 32.06 79.60
C LYS A 245 -66.84 32.52 81.04
N ALA A 246 -65.60 32.45 81.52
CA ALA A 246 -65.21 33.01 82.82
C ALA A 246 -65.31 34.54 82.84
N ARG A 247 -64.86 35.24 81.79
CA ARG A 247 -65.04 36.68 81.63
C ARG A 247 -66.51 37.06 81.56
N GLU A 248 -67.35 36.29 80.86
CA GLU A 248 -68.80 36.50 80.80
C GLU A 248 -69.47 36.27 82.16
N ALA A 249 -69.04 35.25 82.92
CA ALA A 249 -69.50 35.00 84.28
C ALA A 249 -69.08 36.12 85.25
N VAL A 250 -67.85 36.64 85.12
CA VAL A 250 -67.37 37.84 85.85
C VAL A 250 -68.13 39.09 85.43
N VAL A 251 -68.41 39.29 84.14
CA VAL A 251 -69.24 40.40 83.65
C VAL A 251 -70.69 40.26 84.14
N LYS A 252 -71.23 39.05 84.29
CA LYS A 252 -72.55 38.80 84.87
C LYS A 252 -72.57 38.96 86.40
N SER A 253 -71.48 38.68 87.11
CA SER A 253 -71.38 38.91 88.56
C SER A 253 -71.14 40.38 88.88
N THR A 254 -70.26 41.08 88.14
CA THR A 254 -70.11 42.53 88.26
C THR A 254 -71.35 43.27 87.78
N ALA A 255 -72.02 42.85 86.71
CA ALA A 255 -73.33 43.42 86.34
C ALA A 255 -74.44 43.11 87.36
N ARG A 256 -74.31 42.08 88.22
CA ARG A 256 -75.19 41.88 89.38
C ARG A 256 -74.82 42.78 90.56
N ALA A 257 -73.53 42.96 90.84
CA ALA A 257 -73.05 43.89 91.87
C ALA A 257 -73.41 45.34 91.51
N VAL A 258 -73.03 45.79 90.31
CA VAL A 258 -73.38 47.11 89.76
C VAL A 258 -74.89 47.28 89.67
N ARG A 259 -75.70 46.25 89.36
CA ARG A 259 -77.17 46.40 89.40
C ARG A 259 -77.73 46.47 90.83
N ALA A 260 -77.04 45.94 91.83
CA ALA A 260 -77.39 46.15 93.24
C ALA A 260 -77.02 47.58 93.70
N GLU A 261 -75.89 48.13 93.25
CA GLU A 261 -75.46 49.51 93.56
C GLU A 261 -76.29 50.55 92.78
N GLN A 262 -76.49 50.35 91.48
CA GLN A 262 -77.20 51.24 90.54
C GLN A 262 -78.73 51.26 90.73
N THR A 263 -79.21 50.77 91.87
CA THR A 263 -80.59 50.97 92.34
C THR A 263 -80.68 52.12 93.38
N GLN A 264 -79.56 52.80 93.74
CA GLN A 264 -79.54 53.92 94.70
C GLN A 264 -78.80 55.18 94.24
N GLU A 265 -79.29 55.85 93.20
CA GLU A 265 -79.23 57.31 92.99
C GLU A 265 -80.45 57.68 92.10
N ILE A 266 -81.13 58.84 92.20
CA ILE A 266 -80.68 60.22 92.42
C ILE A 266 -81.73 61.00 93.27
N PRO A 267 -81.35 61.73 94.33
CA PRO A 267 -82.27 62.63 95.06
C PRO A 267 -82.32 64.06 94.47
N THR A 268 -83.21 64.28 93.49
CA THR A 268 -83.41 65.59 92.83
C THR A 268 -83.96 66.67 93.79
N SER A 269 -83.12 67.57 94.30
CA SER A 269 -83.53 68.55 95.32
C SER A 269 -82.94 69.98 95.23
N LEU A 270 -82.50 70.43 94.04
CA LEU A 270 -82.10 71.84 93.81
C LEU A 270 -83.07 72.91 94.37
N PRO A 271 -84.42 72.73 94.38
CA PRO A 271 -85.33 73.70 95.01
C PRO A 271 -85.23 73.80 96.54
N ARG A 272 -84.70 72.78 97.23
CA ARG A 272 -84.62 72.75 98.71
C ARG A 272 -83.42 73.52 99.26
N ARG A 273 -82.28 73.54 98.55
CA ARG A 273 -81.06 74.26 98.94
C ARG A 273 -81.29 75.73 99.30
N SER A 274 -80.51 76.29 100.23
CA SER A 274 -80.64 77.72 100.61
C SER A 274 -80.25 78.66 99.45
N LYS A 275 -80.56 79.97 99.56
CA LYS A 275 -80.05 80.94 98.55
C LYS A 275 -78.52 80.97 98.56
N ALA A 276 -77.87 80.83 99.71
CA ALA A 276 -76.41 80.83 99.82
C ALA A 276 -75.79 79.65 99.07
N GLU A 277 -76.26 78.42 99.30
CA GLU A 277 -75.79 77.22 98.57
C GLU A 277 -76.02 77.30 97.05
N LEU A 278 -77.07 78.03 96.62
CA LEU A 278 -77.38 78.24 95.20
C LEU A 278 -76.58 79.39 94.58
N VAL A 279 -76.07 80.33 95.38
CA VAL A 279 -75.07 81.31 94.94
C VAL A 279 -73.72 80.62 94.78
N ASP A 280 -73.30 79.83 95.77
CA ASP A 280 -72.00 79.14 95.79
C ASP A 280 -71.89 78.08 94.66
N LEU A 281 -72.94 77.30 94.43
CA LEU A 281 -73.02 76.39 93.28
C LEU A 281 -73.07 77.13 91.93
N ALA A 282 -73.60 78.35 91.87
CA ALA A 282 -73.60 79.15 90.65
C ALA A 282 -72.23 79.80 90.38
N VAL A 283 -71.51 80.23 91.42
CA VAL A 283 -70.13 80.74 91.33
C VAL A 283 -69.17 79.65 90.85
N SER A 284 -69.23 78.45 91.43
CA SER A 284 -68.43 77.29 90.98
C SER A 284 -68.74 76.81 89.55
N LEU A 285 -69.92 77.16 89.01
CA LEU A 285 -70.26 76.93 87.60
C LEU A 285 -69.81 78.08 86.67
N GLY A 286 -69.28 79.18 87.19
CA GLY A 286 -68.89 80.36 86.41
C GLY A 286 -70.09 81.19 85.93
N ILE A 287 -71.11 81.36 86.79
CA ILE A 287 -72.27 82.21 86.53
C ILE A 287 -72.06 83.54 87.27
N ASP A 288 -71.99 84.64 86.52
CA ASP A 288 -71.75 85.97 87.09
C ASP A 288 -72.99 86.62 87.73
N ASP A 289 -72.73 87.64 88.58
CA ASP A 289 -73.74 88.50 89.20
C ASP A 289 -74.81 87.71 90.01
N THR A 290 -74.40 86.65 90.72
CA THR A 290 -75.29 85.73 91.44
C THR A 290 -75.96 86.34 92.68
N SER A 291 -75.35 87.35 93.29
CA SER A 291 -75.83 87.99 94.52
C SER A 291 -77.20 88.65 94.35
N GLN A 292 -77.44 89.35 93.24
CA GLN A 292 -78.70 90.04 92.97
C GLN A 292 -79.83 89.10 92.54
N LYS A 293 -79.52 87.89 92.05
CA LYS A 293 -80.52 86.97 91.51
C LYS A 293 -81.39 86.35 92.61
N THR A 294 -82.66 86.14 92.31
CA THR A 294 -83.60 85.43 93.21
C THR A 294 -83.31 83.93 93.24
N LYS A 295 -83.78 83.22 94.28
CA LYS A 295 -83.59 81.77 94.43
C LYS A 295 -84.03 80.99 93.18
N THR A 296 -85.17 81.35 92.59
CA THR A 296 -85.72 80.72 91.38
C THR A 296 -84.86 80.99 90.14
N GLN A 297 -84.31 82.19 90.00
CA GLN A 297 -83.39 82.53 88.92
C GLN A 297 -82.07 81.75 89.03
N LEU A 298 -81.52 81.57 90.24
CA LEU A 298 -80.32 80.76 90.47
C LEU A 298 -80.53 79.29 90.08
N VAL A 299 -81.62 78.65 90.52
CA VAL A 299 -81.95 77.25 90.14
C VAL A 299 -82.07 77.09 88.63
N ASN A 300 -82.68 78.06 87.93
CA ASN A 300 -82.80 78.03 86.47
C ASN A 300 -81.47 78.32 85.76
N ALA A 301 -80.62 79.21 86.28
CA ALA A 301 -79.30 79.47 85.73
C ALA A 301 -78.38 78.24 85.85
N ILE A 302 -78.36 77.59 87.02
CA ILE A 302 -77.66 76.32 87.27
C ILE A 302 -78.13 75.24 86.29
N ARG A 303 -79.45 75.03 86.16
CA ARG A 303 -80.04 74.07 85.21
C ARG A 303 -79.74 74.38 83.75
N ARG A 304 -79.46 75.64 83.40
CA ARG A 304 -79.09 76.03 82.04
C ARG A 304 -77.60 75.73 81.81
N ALA A 305 -76.73 76.19 82.70
CA ALA A 305 -75.29 75.95 82.64
C ALA A 305 -74.93 74.45 82.64
N SER A 306 -75.64 73.63 83.42
CA SER A 306 -75.43 72.17 83.44
C SER A 306 -75.90 71.45 82.16
N ARG A 307 -76.73 72.10 81.33
CA ARG A 307 -77.18 71.57 80.03
C ARG A 307 -76.33 72.06 78.85
N THR A 308 -75.49 73.08 79.04
CA THR A 308 -74.52 73.54 78.03
C THR A 308 -73.13 72.91 78.22
N ARG A 309 -72.95 72.04 79.21
CA ARG A 309 -71.67 71.42 79.59
C ARG A 309 -71.77 69.88 79.66
N SER A 310 -72.74 69.32 78.94
CA SER A 310 -73.04 67.89 78.75
C SER A 310 -73.67 67.67 77.38
#